data_AF-A0A6N7W559-F1
#
_entry.id   AF-A0A6N7W559-F1
#
_cell.length_a   1.000
_cell.length_b   1.000
_cell.length_c   1.000
_cell.angle_alpha   90.00
_cell.angle_beta   90.00
_cell.angle_gamma   90.00
#
_symmetry.space_group_name_H-M   'P 1'
#
loop_
_entity.id
_entity.type
_entity.pdbx_description
1 polymer ?
#
loop_
_entity_poly.entity_id
_entity_poly.type
_entity_poly.pdbx_seq_one_letter_code
_entity_poly.pdbx_strand_id
1 'polypeptide(L)'
;MTRSFHHHDQRQLILGTAISTQVENLDEVLSNPEIVIRNELVKAIGNAWRNSTGAQKAKVFSLLETFIEFAHANPKLEVRNRALIISTAQARSLGGNNFTNTAVTTEKYFASNEDFLLWDVTDKSVVTEQTVSYPVLDLSRGDIKESATDVKSIFDVAENTVGVEICLDHSDQRLRKSAFSSPWPSGHNAIALHLIPSCGMQLHPASVAARSGGIAFNCDGQYALSPSDYGTAHAGTIGGVASLHVDYSTDGDTPYQAHTQLSRIVNGPTGGDSAAVSSSNATFEVPDTDVTVIPLEETSALSTVFAGGAGALHIYGLTKPLSL
;
A
#
# COMPACT_ATOMS: atom_id res chain seq x y z
N MET A 1 48.25 8.74 -6.05
CA MET A 1 47.14 8.86 -5.09
C MET A 1 45.96 8.06 -5.62
N THR A 2 45.93 6.77 -5.29
CA THR A 2 44.79 5.87 -5.53
C THR A 2 43.71 6.25 -4.53
N ARG A 3 42.64 6.90 -5.00
CA ARG A 3 41.43 7.08 -4.20
C ARG A 3 40.83 5.69 -4.00
N SER A 4 40.98 5.16 -2.80
CA SER A 4 40.16 4.07 -2.30
C SER A 4 38.71 4.55 -2.35
N PHE A 5 37.94 4.05 -3.30
CA PHE A 5 36.49 4.05 -3.18
C PHE A 5 36.19 3.06 -2.07
N HIS A 6 35.94 3.57 -0.87
CA HIS A 6 35.21 2.78 0.11
C HIS A 6 33.86 2.46 -0.52
N HIS A 7 33.69 1.20 -0.94
CA HIS A 7 32.37 0.63 -1.14
C HIS A 7 31.65 0.74 0.21
N HIS A 8 30.89 1.82 0.38
CA HIS A 8 29.76 1.77 1.29
C HIS A 8 28.91 0.61 0.78
N ASP A 9 28.74 -0.41 1.61
CA ASP A 9 27.82 -1.52 1.38
C ASP A 9 26.47 -0.91 0.99
N GLN A 10 26.14 -0.88 -0.31
CA GLN A 10 24.91 -0.29 -0.78
C GLN A 10 23.77 -1.25 -0.42
N ARG A 11 23.15 -0.96 0.72
CA ARG A 11 21.99 -1.69 1.20
C ARG A 11 20.76 -1.12 0.49
N GLN A 12 20.19 -1.90 -0.41
CA GLN A 12 19.03 -1.52 -1.22
C GLN A 12 17.85 -2.37 -0.80
N LEU A 13 16.67 -1.73 -0.72
CA LEU A 13 15.39 -2.38 -0.50
C LEU A 13 14.47 -1.96 -1.65
N ILE A 14 14.01 -2.93 -2.44
CA ILE A 14 13.08 -2.74 -3.56
C ILE A 14 11.75 -3.37 -3.14
N LEU A 15 10.66 -2.67 -3.37
CA LEU A 15 9.32 -3.06 -2.95
C LEU A 15 8.33 -2.75 -4.07
N GLY A 16 7.40 -3.68 -4.31
CA GLY A 16 6.24 -3.46 -5.16
C GLY A 16 5.11 -4.40 -4.77
N THR A 17 3.88 -4.11 -5.17
CA THR A 17 2.71 -4.95 -4.89
C THR A 17 2.20 -5.64 -6.15
N ALA A 18 1.66 -6.84 -5.97
CA ALA A 18 1.02 -7.59 -7.04
C ALA A 18 -0.19 -8.34 -6.49
N ILE A 19 -1.32 -8.23 -7.21
CA ILE A 19 -2.50 -9.06 -6.99
C ILE A 19 -2.36 -10.31 -7.84
N SER A 20 -2.62 -11.46 -7.23
CA SER A 20 -2.53 -12.76 -7.90
C SER A 20 -3.63 -13.70 -7.42
N THR A 21 -3.99 -14.65 -8.27
CA THR A 21 -4.91 -15.75 -7.95
C THR A 21 -4.36 -17.03 -8.55
N GLN A 22 -4.77 -18.17 -8.01
CA GLN A 22 -4.47 -19.47 -8.56
C GLN A 22 -5.77 -20.13 -8.99
N VAL A 23 -5.90 -20.39 -10.29
CA VAL A 23 -7.08 -21.02 -10.91
C VAL A 23 -6.60 -21.95 -12.02
N GLU A 24 -7.25 -23.10 -12.18
CA GLU A 24 -6.90 -24.07 -13.22
C GLU A 24 -7.17 -23.53 -14.63
N ASN A 25 -8.34 -22.88 -14.79
CA ASN A 25 -8.77 -22.32 -16.06
C ASN A 25 -9.51 -20.99 -15.82
N LEU A 26 -8.81 -19.86 -16.02
CA LEU A 26 -9.38 -18.54 -15.83
C LEU A 26 -10.53 -18.27 -16.83
N ASP A 27 -10.41 -18.73 -18.07
CA ASP A 27 -11.43 -18.50 -19.10
C ASP A 27 -12.74 -19.20 -18.77
N GLU A 28 -12.67 -20.41 -18.19
CA GLU A 28 -13.85 -21.14 -17.71
C GLU A 28 -14.53 -20.41 -16.55
N VAL A 29 -13.75 -19.85 -15.63
CA VAL A 29 -14.30 -19.04 -14.54
C VAL A 29 -14.98 -17.79 -15.11
N LEU A 30 -14.29 -17.01 -15.94
CA LEU A 30 -14.81 -15.75 -16.46
C LEU A 30 -15.99 -15.94 -17.43
N SER A 31 -16.12 -17.11 -18.07
CA SER A 31 -17.27 -17.45 -18.91
C SER A 31 -18.44 -18.10 -18.15
N ASN A 32 -18.31 -18.32 -16.84
CA ASN A 32 -19.37 -18.88 -16.02
C ASN A 32 -20.63 -17.98 -16.07
N PRO A 33 -21.82 -18.50 -16.40
CA PRO A 33 -23.05 -17.71 -16.49
C PRO A 33 -23.37 -16.90 -15.24
N GLU A 34 -23.00 -17.39 -14.05
CA GLU A 34 -23.21 -16.65 -12.81
C GLU A 34 -22.31 -15.40 -12.74
N ILE A 35 -21.05 -15.49 -13.16
CA ILE A 35 -20.14 -14.33 -13.21
C ILE A 35 -20.63 -13.31 -14.24
N VAL A 36 -21.04 -13.78 -15.42
CA VAL A 36 -21.61 -12.91 -16.46
C VAL A 36 -22.82 -12.15 -15.92
N ILE A 37 -23.75 -12.82 -15.24
CA ILE A 37 -24.93 -12.18 -14.63
C ILE A 37 -24.52 -11.20 -13.53
N ARG A 38 -23.57 -11.55 -12.65
CA ARG A 38 -23.06 -10.64 -11.62
C ARG A 38 -22.52 -9.34 -12.23
N ASN A 39 -21.72 -9.45 -13.29
CA ASN A 39 -21.16 -8.29 -13.98
C ASN A 39 -22.24 -7.42 -14.62
N GLU A 40 -23.24 -8.02 -15.27
CA GLU A 40 -24.36 -7.27 -15.86
C GLU A 40 -25.22 -6.59 -14.79
N LEU A 41 -25.45 -7.23 -13.64
CA LEU A 41 -26.17 -6.62 -12.52
C LEU A 41 -25.40 -5.42 -11.95
N VAL A 42 -24.11 -5.56 -11.68
CA VAL A 42 -23.28 -4.47 -11.17
C VAL A 42 -23.21 -3.32 -12.17
N LYS A 43 -23.05 -3.61 -13.46
CA LYS A 43 -23.09 -2.60 -14.53
C LYS A 43 -24.45 -1.88 -14.58
N ALA A 44 -25.56 -2.60 -14.48
CA ALA A 44 -26.90 -2.00 -14.48
C ALA A 44 -27.14 -1.11 -13.26
N ILE A 45 -26.78 -1.57 -12.05
CA ILE A 45 -26.91 -0.80 -10.81
C ILE A 45 -25.97 0.42 -10.85
N GLY A 46 -24.72 0.24 -11.28
CA GLY A 46 -23.74 1.32 -11.44
C GLY A 46 -24.21 2.40 -12.42
N ASN A 47 -24.80 2.00 -13.55
CA ASN A 47 -25.44 2.93 -14.50
C ASN A 47 -26.62 3.67 -13.87
N ALA A 48 -27.50 2.96 -13.15
CA ALA A 48 -28.60 3.59 -12.45
C ALA A 48 -28.10 4.60 -11.39
N TRP A 49 -27.03 4.28 -10.66
CA TRP A 49 -26.42 5.19 -9.68
C TRP A 49 -25.87 6.45 -10.34
N ARG A 50 -25.13 6.31 -11.45
CA ARG A 50 -24.59 7.45 -12.21
C ARG A 50 -25.68 8.38 -12.73
N ASN A 51 -26.82 7.82 -13.14
CA ASN A 51 -27.96 8.56 -13.69
C ASN A 51 -28.97 9.05 -12.62
N SER A 52 -28.78 8.69 -11.36
CA SER A 52 -29.67 9.08 -10.27
C SER A 52 -29.20 10.36 -9.57
N THR A 53 -30.13 11.06 -8.92
CA THR A 53 -29.86 12.27 -8.13
C THR A 53 -30.53 12.20 -6.76
N GLY A 54 -30.09 13.02 -5.80
CA GLY A 54 -30.74 13.16 -4.49
C GLY A 54 -30.85 11.84 -3.71
N ALA A 55 -31.98 11.65 -3.02
CA ALA A 55 -32.22 10.49 -2.18
C ALA A 55 -32.21 9.15 -2.95
N GLN A 56 -32.64 9.16 -4.22
CA GLN A 56 -32.61 7.98 -5.07
C GLN A 56 -31.17 7.52 -5.33
N LYS A 57 -30.23 8.44 -5.55
CA LYS A 57 -28.81 8.11 -5.74
C LYS A 57 -28.25 7.35 -4.54
N ALA A 58 -28.54 7.81 -3.32
CA ALA A 58 -28.12 7.14 -2.10
C ALA A 58 -28.73 5.73 -1.98
N LYS A 59 -30.01 5.56 -2.36
CA LYS A 59 -30.65 4.25 -2.30
C LYS A 59 -30.08 3.27 -3.33
N VAL A 60 -29.77 3.73 -4.54
CA VAL A 60 -29.13 2.87 -5.55
C VAL A 60 -27.71 2.51 -5.14
N PHE A 61 -26.97 3.44 -4.53
CA PHE A 61 -25.64 3.15 -3.97
C PHE A 61 -25.71 2.06 -2.90
N SER A 62 -26.66 2.14 -1.97
CA SER A 62 -26.88 1.09 -0.96
C SER A 62 -27.21 -0.28 -1.59
N LEU A 63 -27.91 -0.32 -2.72
CA LEU A 63 -28.14 -1.59 -3.44
C LEU A 63 -26.84 -2.16 -4.01
N LEU A 64 -25.96 -1.29 -4.51
CA LEU A 64 -24.64 -1.68 -4.99
C LEU A 64 -23.79 -2.24 -3.85
N GLU A 65 -23.69 -1.53 -2.73
CA GLU A 65 -22.94 -1.95 -1.54
C GLU A 65 -23.41 -3.34 -1.07
N THR A 66 -24.72 -3.52 -0.85
CA THR A 66 -25.28 -4.80 -0.42
C THR A 66 -25.00 -5.93 -1.41
N PHE A 67 -25.00 -5.64 -2.72
CA PHE A 67 -24.67 -6.66 -3.72
C PHE A 67 -23.19 -7.05 -3.68
N ILE A 68 -22.28 -6.08 -3.53
CA ILE A 68 -20.84 -6.34 -3.41
C ILE A 68 -20.54 -7.12 -2.13
N GLU A 69 -21.15 -6.76 -0.99
CA GLU A 69 -21.04 -7.52 0.26
C GLU A 69 -21.48 -8.98 0.09
N PHE A 70 -22.62 -9.21 -0.57
CA PHE A 70 -23.07 -10.56 -0.91
C PHE A 70 -22.07 -11.31 -1.80
N ALA A 71 -21.50 -10.63 -2.78
CA ALA A 71 -20.54 -11.21 -3.71
C ALA A 71 -19.22 -11.58 -3.02
N HIS A 72 -18.71 -10.74 -2.11
CA HIS A 72 -17.53 -11.03 -1.29
C HIS A 72 -17.76 -12.20 -0.33
N ALA A 73 -18.99 -12.38 0.17
CA ALA A 73 -19.36 -13.56 0.96
C ALA A 73 -19.50 -14.84 0.12
N ASN A 74 -19.60 -14.73 -1.22
CA ASN A 74 -19.76 -15.84 -2.15
C ASN A 74 -18.79 -15.69 -3.34
N PRO A 75 -17.47 -15.64 -3.08
CA PRO A 75 -16.47 -15.35 -4.09
C PRO A 75 -16.38 -16.47 -5.12
N LYS A 76 -15.90 -16.13 -6.32
CA LYS A 76 -15.58 -17.10 -7.38
C LYS A 76 -14.08 -17.30 -7.55
N LEU A 77 -13.29 -16.33 -7.11
CA LEU A 77 -11.84 -16.36 -7.08
C LEU A 77 -11.36 -15.88 -5.72
N GLU A 78 -10.44 -16.63 -5.11
CA GLU A 78 -9.64 -16.11 -4.02
C GLU A 78 -8.44 -15.36 -4.61
N VAL A 79 -8.22 -14.13 -4.17
CA VAL A 79 -7.12 -13.27 -4.62
C VAL A 79 -6.22 -12.90 -3.46
N ARG A 80 -4.94 -12.70 -3.74
CA ARG A 80 -3.94 -12.31 -2.75
C ARG A 80 -3.16 -11.13 -3.28
N ASN A 81 -3.20 -10.01 -2.55
CA ASN A 81 -2.36 -8.84 -2.81
C ASN A 81 -1.10 -8.94 -1.96
N ARG A 82 0.04 -9.12 -2.63
CA ARG A 82 1.33 -9.31 -1.98
C ARG A 82 2.26 -8.17 -2.28
N ALA A 83 2.93 -7.68 -1.26
CA ALA A 83 4.15 -6.91 -1.44
C ALA A 83 5.31 -7.88 -1.65
N LEU A 84 6.05 -7.76 -2.74
CA LEU A 84 7.36 -8.40 -2.91
C LEU A 84 8.44 -7.41 -2.50
N ILE A 85 9.29 -7.83 -1.57
CA ILE A 85 10.39 -7.03 -1.05
C ILE A 85 11.71 -7.75 -1.37
N ILE A 86 12.58 -7.09 -2.12
CA ILE A 86 13.90 -7.58 -2.50
C ILE A 86 14.95 -6.70 -1.81
N SER A 87 15.93 -7.31 -1.16
CA SER A 87 16.96 -6.62 -0.41
C SER A 87 18.35 -7.15 -0.77
N THR A 88 19.34 -6.26 -0.86
CA THR A 88 20.75 -6.67 -0.98
C THR A 88 21.32 -7.21 0.32
N ALA A 89 20.75 -6.81 1.47
CA ALA A 89 21.02 -7.41 2.77
C ALA A 89 20.02 -8.54 3.08
N GLN A 90 20.44 -9.53 3.89
CA GLN A 90 19.55 -10.61 4.31
C GLN A 90 18.41 -10.07 5.18
N ALA A 91 17.18 -10.32 4.75
CA ALA A 91 16.00 -10.18 5.60
C ALA A 91 15.92 -11.36 6.55
N ARG A 92 15.65 -11.10 7.82
CA ARG A 92 15.61 -12.10 8.88
C ARG A 92 14.34 -11.98 9.72
N SER A 93 13.94 -13.12 10.27
CA SER A 93 12.94 -13.16 11.33
C SER A 93 13.45 -12.41 12.56
N LEU A 94 12.50 -11.84 13.29
CA LEU A 94 12.73 -11.25 14.61
C LEU A 94 12.30 -12.18 15.74
N GLY A 95 11.43 -13.15 15.45
CA GLY A 95 10.97 -14.14 16.40
C GLY A 95 11.68 -15.45 16.12
N GLY A 96 12.60 -15.85 17.00
CA GLY A 96 13.32 -17.14 17.21
C GLY A 96 13.51 -18.18 16.09
N ASN A 97 12.56 -18.31 15.16
CA ASN A 97 12.68 -18.98 13.88
C ASN A 97 13.77 -18.31 13.04
N ASN A 98 14.67 -19.10 12.47
CA ASN A 98 15.73 -18.58 11.61
C ASN A 98 15.32 -18.73 10.15
N PHE A 99 14.82 -17.66 9.54
CA PHE A 99 14.93 -17.50 8.09
C PHE A 99 15.88 -16.35 7.78
N THR A 100 16.60 -16.51 6.67
CA THR A 100 17.43 -15.48 6.06
C THR A 100 17.21 -15.54 4.56
N ASN A 101 16.64 -14.50 3.97
CA ASN A 101 16.41 -14.43 2.53
C ASN A 101 16.65 -13.02 2.02
N THR A 102 17.04 -12.90 0.75
CA THR A 102 17.13 -11.60 0.05
C THR A 102 15.79 -11.18 -0.55
N ALA A 103 14.77 -12.04 -0.49
CA ALA A 103 13.41 -11.75 -0.92
C ALA A 103 12.42 -12.20 0.14
N VAL A 104 11.47 -11.34 0.49
CA VAL A 104 10.35 -11.64 1.39
C VAL A 104 9.07 -11.10 0.78
N THR A 105 7.93 -11.70 1.12
CA THR A 105 6.61 -11.22 0.68
C THR A 105 5.74 -10.89 1.87
N THR A 106 4.93 -9.83 1.87
CA THR A 106 3.86 -9.62 2.87
C THR A 106 2.49 -9.63 2.18
N GLU A 107 1.40 -9.79 2.93
CA GLU A 107 0.05 -9.83 2.34
C GLU A 107 -0.87 -8.76 2.91
N LYS A 108 -1.71 -8.18 2.04
CA LYS A 108 -2.78 -7.27 2.40
C LYS A 108 -3.90 -8.03 3.11
N TYR A 109 -4.45 -7.44 4.17
CA TYR A 109 -5.60 -8.01 4.88
C TYR A 109 -6.92 -7.44 4.38
N PHE A 110 -7.01 -6.11 4.25
CA PHE A 110 -8.27 -5.42 3.95
C PHE A 110 -8.44 -5.21 2.43
N ALA A 111 -9.55 -5.68 1.87
CA ALA A 111 -9.91 -5.42 0.48
C ALA A 111 -10.31 -3.95 0.31
N SER A 112 -9.70 -3.25 -0.65
CA SER A 112 -10.06 -1.86 -0.95
C SER A 112 -10.84 -1.79 -2.25
N ASN A 113 -11.77 -0.84 -2.34
CA ASN A 113 -12.61 -0.64 -3.54
C ASN A 113 -11.79 -0.20 -4.77
N GLU A 114 -10.51 0.12 -4.58
CA GLU A 114 -9.53 0.49 -5.60
C GLU A 114 -8.73 -0.71 -6.13
N ASP A 115 -8.87 -1.91 -5.56
CA ASP A 115 -8.07 -3.08 -5.98
C ASP A 115 -8.56 -3.67 -7.32
N PHE A 116 -9.86 -3.62 -7.60
CA PHE A 116 -10.47 -4.22 -8.79
C PHE A 116 -11.46 -3.29 -9.49
N LEU A 117 -11.66 -3.54 -10.78
CA LEU A 117 -12.72 -2.88 -11.53
C LEU A 117 -14.09 -3.34 -11.04
N LEU A 118 -15.00 -2.39 -10.88
CA LEU A 118 -16.39 -2.70 -10.53
C LEU A 118 -17.13 -3.41 -11.68
N TRP A 119 -16.82 -3.05 -12.94
CA TRP A 119 -17.24 -3.79 -14.13
C TRP A 119 -16.29 -3.50 -15.29
N ASP A 120 -16.30 -4.37 -16.31
CA ASP A 120 -15.48 -4.17 -17.51
C ASP A 120 -15.96 -2.96 -18.35
N VAL A 121 -15.00 -2.15 -18.79
CA VAL A 121 -15.21 -1.02 -19.69
C VAL A 121 -14.45 -1.15 -21.01
N THR A 122 -13.82 -2.32 -21.24
CA THR A 122 -12.89 -2.57 -22.34
C THR A 122 -13.33 -3.66 -23.31
N ASP A 123 -14.52 -4.22 -23.12
CA ASP A 123 -15.06 -5.40 -23.81
C ASP A 123 -14.15 -6.63 -23.70
N LYS A 124 -13.44 -6.75 -22.56
CA LYS A 124 -12.56 -7.88 -22.23
C LYS A 124 -13.08 -8.62 -21.01
N SER A 125 -12.88 -9.94 -21.00
CA SER A 125 -13.07 -10.73 -19.79
C SER A 125 -12.00 -10.33 -18.77
N VAL A 126 -12.41 -9.64 -17.72
CA VAL A 126 -11.54 -9.18 -16.62
C VAL A 126 -12.07 -9.67 -15.28
N VAL A 127 -11.15 -9.83 -14.32
CA VAL A 127 -11.50 -10.07 -12.93
C VAL A 127 -12.03 -8.76 -12.34
N THR A 128 -13.22 -8.81 -11.74
CA THR A 128 -13.94 -7.64 -11.18
C THR A 128 -14.22 -7.83 -9.69
N GLU A 129 -14.50 -6.75 -8.98
CA GLU A 129 -14.74 -6.72 -7.52
C GLU A 129 -15.70 -7.83 -7.04
N GLN A 130 -16.87 -7.95 -7.68
CA GLN A 130 -17.91 -8.95 -7.38
C GLN A 130 -17.54 -10.41 -7.68
N THR A 131 -16.33 -10.67 -8.18
CA THR A 131 -15.85 -12.04 -8.46
C THR A 131 -14.87 -12.54 -7.42
N VAL A 132 -14.30 -11.64 -6.62
CA VAL A 132 -13.14 -11.94 -5.78
C VAL A 132 -13.42 -11.86 -4.29
N SER A 133 -12.57 -12.50 -3.50
CA SER A 133 -12.38 -12.17 -2.08
C SER A 133 -10.93 -12.38 -1.69
N TYR A 134 -10.51 -11.68 -0.64
CA TYR A 134 -9.24 -11.93 0.02
C TYR A 134 -9.37 -13.06 1.04
N PRO A 135 -8.33 -13.89 1.24
CA PRO A 135 -8.32 -14.84 2.35
C PRO A 135 -8.24 -14.13 3.68
N VAL A 136 -8.82 -14.74 4.71
CA VAL A 136 -8.62 -14.30 6.10
C VAL A 136 -7.19 -14.65 6.53
N LEU A 137 -6.44 -13.66 7.01
CA LEU A 137 -5.09 -13.88 7.54
C LEU A 137 -5.14 -14.08 9.05
N ASP A 138 -4.48 -15.13 9.57
CA ASP A 138 -4.31 -15.29 11.02
C ASP A 138 -3.13 -14.43 11.51
N LEU A 139 -3.47 -13.28 12.11
CA LEU A 139 -2.52 -12.37 12.76
C LEU A 139 -2.66 -12.38 14.30
N SER A 140 -3.34 -13.39 14.86
CA SER A 140 -3.61 -13.49 16.31
C SER A 140 -2.34 -13.55 17.16
N ARG A 141 -1.22 -14.00 16.58
CA ARG A 141 0.11 -14.08 17.22
C ARG A 141 1.02 -12.91 16.85
N GLY A 142 0.46 -11.84 16.31
CA GLY A 142 1.20 -10.68 15.82
C GLY A 142 1.75 -10.87 14.40
N ASP A 143 2.50 -9.87 13.95
CA ASP A 143 2.88 -9.69 12.54
C ASP A 143 4.36 -9.92 12.26
N ILE A 144 5.09 -10.52 13.21
CA ILE A 144 6.49 -10.89 13.00
C ILE A 144 6.56 -12.08 12.03
N LYS A 145 7.30 -11.90 10.95
CA LYS A 145 7.65 -12.94 9.98
C LYS A 145 8.20 -14.18 10.67
N GLU A 146 7.67 -15.34 10.31
CA GLU A 146 8.17 -16.67 10.69
C GLU A 146 8.91 -17.33 9.52
N SER A 147 8.57 -16.98 8.29
CA SER A 147 9.25 -17.36 7.05
C SER A 147 9.24 -16.22 6.04
N ALA A 148 10.07 -16.32 5.00
CA ALA A 148 10.16 -15.28 3.98
C ALA A 148 8.85 -15.06 3.19
N THR A 149 8.02 -16.09 3.07
CA THR A 149 6.83 -16.07 2.20
C THR A 149 5.52 -16.24 2.95
N ASP A 150 5.52 -16.11 4.28
CA ASP A 150 4.27 -16.09 5.03
C ASP A 150 3.50 -14.76 4.84
N VAL A 151 2.33 -14.66 5.46
CA VAL A 151 1.42 -13.53 5.28
C VAL A 151 1.80 -12.27 6.08
N LYS A 152 2.74 -12.39 7.01
CA LYS A 152 2.99 -11.37 8.03
C LYS A 152 3.83 -10.19 7.51
N SER A 153 4.09 -9.16 8.30
CA SER A 153 4.58 -7.87 7.76
C SER A 153 5.83 -7.28 8.42
N ILE A 154 6.31 -7.85 9.52
CA ILE A 154 7.43 -7.30 10.31
C ILE A 154 8.65 -8.22 10.24
N PHE A 155 9.78 -7.68 9.79
CA PHE A 155 11.06 -8.39 9.66
C PHE A 155 12.22 -7.42 9.86
N ASP A 156 13.43 -7.93 10.00
CA ASP A 156 14.63 -7.09 10.03
C ASP A 156 15.38 -7.20 8.71
N VAL A 157 15.81 -6.07 8.19
CA VAL A 157 16.79 -5.97 7.12
C VAL A 157 17.86 -4.99 7.57
N ALA A 158 19.13 -5.40 7.47
CA ALA A 158 20.25 -4.52 7.73
C ALA A 158 20.18 -3.83 9.11
N GLU A 159 19.77 -4.55 10.15
CA GLU A 159 19.62 -4.05 11.54
C GLU A 159 18.51 -3.01 11.71
N ASN A 160 17.63 -2.88 10.71
CA ASN A 160 16.44 -2.06 10.79
C ASN A 160 15.20 -2.96 10.81
N THR A 161 14.35 -2.78 11.81
CA THR A 161 13.02 -3.37 11.83
C THR A 161 12.16 -2.67 10.78
N VAL A 162 11.73 -3.43 9.77
CA VAL A 162 10.88 -2.98 8.67
C VAL A 162 9.48 -3.53 8.86
N GLY A 163 8.48 -2.65 8.69
CA GLY A 163 7.08 -2.98 8.63
C GLY A 163 6.50 -2.58 7.29
N VAL A 164 5.84 -3.52 6.59
CA VAL A 164 5.22 -3.26 5.27
C VAL A 164 3.74 -3.61 5.30
N GLU A 165 2.88 -2.64 5.01
CA GLU A 165 1.43 -2.83 4.86
C GLU A 165 0.93 -2.18 3.57
N ILE A 166 -0.21 -2.63 3.03
CA ILE A 166 -0.62 -2.28 1.66
C ILE A 166 -1.93 -1.49 1.71
N CYS A 167 -1.91 -0.27 1.17
CA CYS A 167 -3.08 0.56 0.96
C CYS A 167 -4.01 0.61 2.19
N LEU A 168 -5.23 0.08 2.09
CA LEU A 168 -6.25 0.11 3.14
C LEU A 168 -5.83 -0.51 4.48
N ASP A 169 -4.87 -1.45 4.49
CA ASP A 169 -4.27 -1.94 5.74
C ASP A 169 -3.79 -0.79 6.65
N HIS A 170 -3.29 0.29 6.03
CA HIS A 170 -2.87 1.48 6.75
C HIS A 170 -4.05 2.18 7.40
N SER A 171 -5.07 2.58 6.65
CA SER A 171 -6.24 3.29 7.23
C SER A 171 -6.92 2.45 8.31
N ASP A 172 -6.98 1.12 8.15
CA ASP A 172 -7.55 0.20 9.15
C ASP A 172 -6.59 -0.15 10.30
N GLN A 173 -5.41 0.46 10.32
CA GLN A 173 -4.43 0.39 11.41
C GLN A 173 -3.93 -1.04 11.63
N ARG A 174 -3.87 -1.85 10.58
CA ARG A 174 -3.50 -3.27 10.66
C ARG A 174 -2.16 -3.44 11.36
N LEU A 175 -1.10 -2.81 10.83
CA LEU A 175 0.25 -3.00 11.36
C LEU A 175 0.40 -2.41 12.76
N ARG A 176 -0.28 -1.30 13.07
CA ARG A 176 -0.30 -0.73 14.42
C ARG A 176 -0.89 -1.72 15.44
N LYS A 177 -2.06 -2.31 15.13
CA LYS A 177 -2.75 -3.30 15.98
C LYS A 177 -1.90 -4.56 16.16
N SER A 178 -1.35 -5.08 15.06
CA SER A 178 -0.61 -6.34 15.06
C SER A 178 0.79 -6.19 15.69
N ALA A 179 1.49 -5.07 15.47
CA ALA A 179 2.76 -4.77 16.14
C ALA A 179 2.60 -4.66 17.66
N PHE A 180 1.52 -4.03 18.13
CA PHE A 180 1.24 -3.94 19.57
C PHE A 180 0.94 -5.32 20.20
N SER A 181 0.28 -6.20 19.45
CA SER A 181 -0.03 -7.57 19.89
C SER A 181 1.17 -8.53 19.78
N SER A 182 2.27 -8.09 19.16
CA SER A 182 3.44 -8.93 18.97
C SER A 182 4.26 -8.98 20.28
N PRO A 183 4.84 -10.15 20.66
CA PRO A 183 5.66 -10.28 21.88
C PRO A 183 6.94 -9.41 21.87
N TRP A 184 7.23 -8.86 20.70
CA TRP A 184 8.29 -7.96 20.30
C TRP A 184 7.72 -7.23 19.07
N PRO A 185 7.84 -5.90 18.87
CA PRO A 185 8.93 -5.08 19.36
C PRO A 185 8.55 -3.95 20.33
N SER A 186 9.49 -3.63 21.23
CA SER A 186 9.44 -2.45 22.10
C SER A 186 10.76 -1.67 22.08
N GLY A 187 10.70 -0.37 22.34
CA GLY A 187 11.88 0.50 22.38
C GLY A 187 12.66 0.55 21.06
N HIS A 188 13.97 0.37 21.11
CA HIS A 188 14.86 0.44 19.93
C HIS A 188 14.59 -0.66 18.89
N ASN A 189 13.93 -1.74 19.31
CA ASN A 189 13.59 -2.87 18.46
C ASN A 189 12.30 -2.65 17.65
N ALA A 190 11.53 -1.59 17.95
CA ALA A 190 10.31 -1.24 17.24
C ALA A 190 10.54 -0.81 15.81
N ILE A 191 9.47 -0.86 15.01
CA ILE A 191 9.49 -0.60 13.57
C ILE A 191 10.20 0.74 13.32
N ALA A 192 11.37 0.66 12.70
CA ALA A 192 12.18 1.81 12.33
C ALA A 192 11.74 2.36 10.97
N LEU A 193 11.36 1.47 10.04
CA LEU A 193 10.89 1.80 8.70
C LEU A 193 9.47 1.27 8.51
N HIS A 194 8.50 2.17 8.35
CA HIS A 194 7.12 1.81 8.02
C HIS A 194 6.82 2.19 6.57
N LEU A 195 6.62 1.20 5.71
CA LEU A 195 6.48 1.36 4.26
C LEU A 195 5.07 0.99 3.81
N ILE A 196 4.44 1.90 3.07
CA ILE A 196 3.03 1.78 2.64
C ILE A 196 2.93 2.00 1.14
N PRO A 197 3.13 0.97 0.29
CA PRO A 197 2.72 1.03 -1.11
C PRO A 197 1.19 1.04 -1.20
N SER A 198 0.64 1.89 -2.07
CA SER A 198 -0.81 2.06 -2.17
C SER A 198 -1.30 2.53 -3.54
N CYS A 199 -2.62 2.48 -3.69
CA CYS A 199 -3.37 3.05 -4.79
C CYS A 199 -4.66 3.61 -4.18
N GLY A 200 -4.58 4.82 -3.64
CA GLY A 200 -5.65 5.49 -2.89
C GLY A 200 -5.41 5.65 -1.38
N MET A 201 -4.17 5.73 -0.89
CA MET A 201 -3.87 5.89 0.54
C MET A 201 -2.90 7.04 0.81
N GLN A 202 -2.97 7.59 2.03
CA GLN A 202 -2.06 8.60 2.57
C GLN A 202 -1.62 8.19 3.97
N LEU A 203 -0.55 8.78 4.49
CA LEU A 203 -0.13 8.62 5.87
C LEU A 203 -1.17 9.22 6.83
N HIS A 204 -1.52 8.47 7.88
CA HIS A 204 -2.40 8.93 8.94
C HIS A 204 -1.75 8.77 10.33
N PRO A 205 -1.84 9.79 11.22
CA PRO A 205 -1.27 9.70 12.57
C PRO A 205 -1.77 8.51 13.38
N ALA A 206 -3.04 8.14 13.17
CA ALA A 206 -3.69 7.02 13.85
C ALA A 206 -3.19 5.65 13.37
N SER A 207 -2.57 5.58 12.19
CA SER A 207 -2.25 4.33 11.50
C SER A 207 -0.78 3.96 11.54
N VAL A 208 0.11 4.95 11.71
CA VAL A 208 1.54 4.72 11.76
C VAL A 208 1.92 3.85 12.96
N ALA A 209 2.74 2.82 12.70
CA ALA A 209 3.28 1.88 13.71
C ALA A 209 4.77 2.11 14.04
N ALA A 210 5.44 3.04 13.35
CA ALA A 210 6.87 3.29 13.53
C ALA A 210 7.21 3.95 14.88
N ARG A 211 8.37 3.61 15.42
CA ARG A 211 8.89 4.15 16.68
C ARG A 211 9.35 5.59 16.56
N SER A 212 9.51 6.27 17.70
CA SER A 212 10.20 7.57 17.76
C SER A 212 11.59 7.50 17.11
N GLY A 213 11.89 8.48 16.26
CA GLY A 213 13.09 8.56 15.43
C GLY A 213 13.00 7.78 14.11
N GLY A 214 12.00 6.90 13.95
CA GLY A 214 11.78 6.12 12.73
C GLY A 214 11.23 6.96 11.56
N ILE A 215 11.01 6.29 10.44
CA ILE A 215 10.52 6.87 9.19
C ILE A 215 9.22 6.18 8.78
N ALA A 216 8.26 6.96 8.30
CA ALA A 216 7.11 6.48 7.55
C ALA A 216 7.20 6.96 6.11
N PHE A 217 7.00 6.05 5.17
CA PHE A 217 7.04 6.33 3.74
C PHE A 217 5.82 5.72 3.04
N ASN A 218 5.08 6.55 2.31
CA ASN A 218 3.98 6.12 1.47
C ASN A 218 4.30 6.43 0.00
N CYS A 219 3.95 5.49 -0.87
CA CYS A 219 4.01 5.64 -2.31
C CYS A 219 2.66 5.26 -2.87
N ASP A 220 1.92 6.26 -3.34
CA ASP A 220 0.55 6.12 -3.81
C ASP A 220 0.47 6.31 -5.30
N GLY A 221 -0.22 5.38 -5.97
CA GLY A 221 -0.46 5.49 -7.40
C GLY A 221 -1.54 6.49 -7.78
N GLN A 222 -2.58 6.73 -6.96
CA GLN A 222 -3.85 7.22 -7.51
C GLN A 222 -4.18 8.68 -7.19
N TYR A 223 -3.91 9.13 -5.95
CA TYR A 223 -4.35 10.42 -5.44
C TYR A 223 -3.27 11.49 -5.49
N ALA A 224 -3.63 12.73 -5.83
CA ALA A 224 -2.80 13.89 -5.52
C ALA A 224 -3.17 14.49 -4.17
N LEU A 225 -2.19 15.14 -3.57
CA LEU A 225 -2.35 15.97 -2.39
C LEU A 225 -2.56 17.44 -2.74
N SER A 226 -1.96 17.92 -3.83
CA SER A 226 -2.10 19.28 -4.37
C SER A 226 -2.20 19.28 -5.91
N PRO A 227 -3.38 19.53 -6.49
CA PRO A 227 -3.55 19.54 -7.93
C PRO A 227 -2.90 20.75 -8.64
N SER A 228 -2.43 21.76 -7.92
CA SER A 228 -1.78 22.94 -8.50
C SER A 228 -0.28 22.80 -8.68
N ASP A 229 0.36 21.84 -8.01
CA ASP A 229 1.82 21.82 -7.82
C ASP A 229 2.48 20.50 -8.24
N TYR A 230 1.95 19.87 -9.29
CA TYR A 230 2.49 18.62 -9.82
C TYR A 230 3.98 18.70 -10.16
N GLY A 231 4.68 17.60 -9.93
CA GLY A 231 6.12 17.42 -10.12
C GLY A 231 6.98 18.18 -9.10
N THR A 232 6.37 18.96 -8.20
CA THR A 232 7.10 19.82 -7.29
C THR A 232 7.03 19.26 -5.87
N ALA A 233 8.16 19.33 -5.19
CA ALA A 233 8.26 18.92 -3.80
C ALA A 233 7.79 20.02 -2.87
N HIS A 234 6.90 19.67 -1.95
CA HIS A 234 6.40 20.60 -0.95
C HIS A 234 6.48 19.98 0.44
N ALA A 235 7.11 20.71 1.35
CA ALA A 235 7.04 20.41 2.77
C ALA A 235 5.70 20.94 3.30
N GLY A 236 4.95 20.08 3.98
CA GLY A 236 3.65 20.47 4.53
C GLY A 236 3.04 19.42 5.44
N THR A 237 1.88 19.76 6.00
CA THR A 237 1.09 18.85 6.83
C THR A 237 -0.13 18.38 6.05
N ILE A 238 -0.18 17.09 5.71
CA ILE A 238 -1.29 16.46 4.97
C ILE A 238 -1.87 15.34 5.82
N GLY A 239 -3.19 15.29 5.98
CA GLY A 239 -3.83 14.28 6.83
C GLY A 239 -3.37 14.30 8.30
N GLY A 240 -2.81 15.43 8.77
CA GLY A 240 -2.19 15.54 10.10
C GLY A 240 -0.73 15.07 10.18
N VAL A 241 -0.10 14.73 9.04
CA VAL A 241 1.28 14.25 8.95
C VAL A 241 2.17 15.31 8.31
N ALA A 242 3.12 15.84 9.08
CA ALA A 242 4.18 16.70 8.56
C ALA A 242 5.13 15.87 7.71
N SER A 243 5.20 16.12 6.41
CA SER A 243 5.97 15.32 5.45
C SER A 243 6.55 16.15 4.31
N LEU A 244 7.62 15.63 3.72
CA LEU A 244 8.05 16.02 2.39
C LEU A 244 7.27 15.17 1.39
N HIS A 245 6.41 15.80 0.60
CA HIS A 245 5.61 15.11 -0.41
C HIS A 245 5.84 15.68 -1.80
N VAL A 246 5.57 14.85 -2.79
CA VAL A 246 5.67 15.15 -4.21
C VAL A 246 4.45 14.54 -4.88
N ASP A 247 3.69 15.35 -5.60
CA ASP A 247 2.67 14.87 -6.53
C ASP A 247 3.29 14.72 -7.93
N TYR A 248 2.88 13.72 -8.70
CA TYR A 248 3.30 13.53 -10.08
C TYR A 248 2.06 13.32 -10.96
N SER A 249 1.94 14.17 -11.98
CA SER A 249 0.93 14.06 -13.02
C SER A 249 1.56 14.45 -14.36
N THR A 250 1.13 13.80 -15.44
CA THR A 250 1.48 14.17 -16.81
C THR A 250 0.38 15.02 -17.40
N ASP A 251 0.72 16.15 -18.04
CA ASP A 251 -0.24 17.05 -18.67
C ASP A 251 -1.16 16.30 -19.67
N GLY A 252 -2.48 16.45 -19.50
CA GLY A 252 -3.50 15.92 -20.40
C GLY A 252 -4.48 14.95 -19.75
N ASP A 253 -5.51 15.48 -19.07
CA ASP A 253 -6.71 14.76 -18.62
C ASP A 253 -6.51 13.36 -17.98
N THR A 254 -5.37 13.12 -17.32
CA THR A 254 -5.18 11.85 -16.61
C THR A 254 -5.93 11.89 -15.27
N PRO A 255 -6.87 10.96 -14.99
CA PRO A 255 -7.46 10.82 -13.66
C PRO A 255 -6.46 10.25 -12.62
N TYR A 256 -5.27 9.88 -13.07
CA TYR A 256 -4.20 9.31 -12.24
C TYR A 256 -3.25 10.41 -11.79
N GLN A 257 -3.06 10.51 -10.48
CA GLN A 257 -2.21 11.51 -9.89
C GLN A 257 -1.42 10.79 -8.79
N ALA A 258 -0.21 10.33 -9.09
CA ALA A 258 0.57 9.59 -8.11
C ALA A 258 1.20 10.56 -7.12
N HIS A 259 1.48 10.12 -5.90
CA HIS A 259 2.25 10.92 -4.95
C HIS A 259 3.11 10.06 -4.04
N THR A 260 4.10 10.68 -3.41
CA THR A 260 4.87 10.06 -2.32
C THR A 260 4.89 10.95 -1.10
N GLN A 261 4.86 10.36 0.10
CA GLN A 261 5.02 11.06 1.37
C GLN A 261 6.16 10.46 2.16
N LEU A 262 7.07 11.31 2.64
CA LEU A 262 8.15 10.93 3.55
C LEU A 262 8.06 11.75 4.84
N SER A 263 8.01 11.07 5.98
CA SER A 263 7.95 11.72 7.29
C SER A 263 8.86 11.07 8.32
N ARG A 264 9.39 11.88 9.25
CA ARG A 264 10.11 11.38 10.44
C ARG A 264 9.17 11.39 11.63
N ILE A 265 9.22 10.32 12.41
CA ILE A 265 8.42 10.15 13.61
C ILE A 265 9.13 10.84 14.79
N VAL A 266 8.50 11.86 15.37
CA VAL A 266 9.00 12.54 16.57
C VAL A 266 8.68 11.70 17.81
N ASN A 267 7.40 11.41 18.01
CA ASN A 267 6.92 10.47 19.02
C ASN A 267 6.16 9.33 18.33
N GLY A 268 6.57 8.09 18.59
CA GLY A 268 5.87 6.90 18.13
C GLY A 268 4.51 6.73 18.82
N PRO A 269 3.61 5.92 18.24
CA PRO A 269 2.28 5.68 18.81
C PRO A 269 2.37 4.89 20.11
N THR A 270 1.36 5.04 20.97
CA THR A 270 1.10 4.11 22.09
C THR A 270 -0.23 3.40 21.87
N GLY A 271 -0.28 2.10 22.22
CA GLY A 271 -1.47 1.26 22.05
C GLY A 271 -1.75 0.85 20.60
N GLY A 272 -2.33 -0.35 20.45
CA GLY A 272 -2.71 -0.90 19.15
C GLY A 272 -3.99 -0.29 18.55
N ASP A 273 -4.92 0.14 19.40
CA ASP A 273 -6.17 0.79 19.01
C ASP A 273 -6.07 2.30 19.24
N SER A 274 -6.04 3.09 18.17
CA SER A 274 -5.98 4.56 18.25
C SER A 274 -7.17 5.21 18.93
N ALA A 275 -8.33 4.53 19.01
CA ALA A 275 -9.53 5.04 19.65
C ALA A 275 -9.53 4.84 21.18
N ALA A 276 -8.63 4.00 21.71
CA ALA A 276 -8.56 3.74 23.13
C ALA A 276 -8.00 4.95 23.91
N VAL A 277 -8.59 5.24 25.08
CA VAL A 277 -8.22 6.40 25.92
C VAL A 277 -6.75 6.40 26.35
N SER A 278 -6.15 5.21 26.49
CA SER A 278 -4.73 5.04 26.85
C SER A 278 -3.77 5.13 25.66
N SER A 279 -4.30 5.26 24.45
CA SER A 279 -3.52 5.31 23.21
C SER A 279 -3.19 6.74 22.83
N SER A 280 -2.07 6.89 22.12
CA SER A 280 -1.66 8.16 21.51
C SER A 280 -1.20 7.90 20.09
N ASN A 281 -1.46 8.87 19.21
CA ASN A 281 -1.09 8.79 17.81
C ASN A 281 0.37 9.21 17.62
N ALA A 282 0.96 8.77 16.50
CA ALA A 282 2.29 9.23 16.13
C ALA A 282 2.28 10.75 15.88
N THR A 283 3.41 11.38 16.14
CA THR A 283 3.65 12.79 15.80
C THR A 283 4.84 12.89 14.86
N PHE A 284 4.87 13.94 14.05
CA PHE A 284 5.67 13.99 12.84
C PHE A 284 6.43 15.29 12.70
N GLU A 285 7.55 15.21 12.01
CA GLU A 285 8.26 16.36 11.46
C GLU A 285 8.66 16.09 10.00
N VAL A 286 8.82 17.17 9.24
CA VAL A 286 9.37 17.09 7.90
C VAL A 286 10.85 16.71 8.02
N PRO A 287 11.28 15.59 7.43
CA PRO A 287 12.68 15.20 7.49
C PRO A 287 13.55 16.22 6.75
N ASP A 288 14.72 16.53 7.33
CA ASP A 288 15.68 17.45 6.75
C ASP A 288 16.48 16.81 5.61
N THR A 289 15.83 16.58 4.48
CA THR A 289 16.36 15.93 3.27
C THR A 289 15.88 16.65 2.01
N ASP A 290 16.58 16.46 0.89
CA ASP A 290 16.10 16.84 -0.43
C ASP A 290 15.25 15.74 -1.07
N VAL A 291 14.51 16.09 -2.12
CA VAL A 291 13.87 15.14 -3.03
C VAL A 291 14.10 15.58 -4.48
N THR A 292 14.41 14.63 -5.34
CA THR A 292 14.58 14.82 -6.79
C THR A 292 13.55 13.97 -7.51
N VAL A 293 12.86 14.56 -8.50
CA VAL A 293 11.84 13.89 -9.31
C VAL A 293 12.36 13.74 -10.72
N ILE A 294 12.35 12.51 -11.24
CA ILE A 294 12.78 12.19 -12.60
C ILE A 294 11.60 11.53 -13.31
N PRO A 295 10.91 12.24 -14.22
CA PRO A 295 9.87 11.64 -15.05
C PRO A 295 10.42 10.44 -15.83
N LEU A 296 9.64 9.35 -15.89
CA LEU A 296 10.00 8.19 -16.69
C LEU A 296 9.40 8.33 -18.09
N GLU A 297 10.16 7.92 -19.10
CA GLU A 297 9.69 7.97 -20.49
C GLU A 297 8.59 6.93 -20.72
N GLU A 298 7.46 7.36 -21.28
CA GLU A 298 6.38 6.48 -21.72
C GLU A 298 6.89 5.55 -22.83
N THR A 299 6.69 4.25 -22.62
CA THR A 299 6.97 3.25 -23.65
C THR A 299 5.71 2.45 -23.90
N SER A 300 5.55 1.92 -25.12
CA SER A 300 4.38 1.10 -25.46
C SER A 300 4.19 -0.11 -24.53
N ALA A 301 5.27 -0.62 -23.93
CA ALA A 301 5.19 -1.70 -22.95
C ALA A 301 4.60 -1.21 -21.62
N LEU A 302 5.00 -0.03 -21.13
CA LEU A 302 4.49 0.53 -19.86
C LEU A 302 3.00 0.89 -19.95
N SER A 303 2.57 1.50 -21.06
CA SER A 303 1.16 1.84 -21.30
C SER A 303 0.21 0.65 -21.30
N THR A 304 0.71 -0.58 -21.45
CA THR A 304 -0.11 -1.80 -21.40
C THR A 304 -0.25 -2.40 -20.00
N VAL A 305 0.58 -1.95 -19.04
CA VAL A 305 0.67 -2.53 -17.70
C VAL A 305 0.26 -1.51 -16.62
N PHE A 306 0.59 -0.24 -16.81
CA PHE A 306 0.29 0.82 -15.84
C PHE A 306 -0.81 1.74 -16.35
N ALA A 307 -1.95 1.73 -15.66
CA ALA A 307 -3.09 2.60 -15.98
C ALA A 307 -2.76 4.10 -15.87
N GLY A 308 -1.74 4.44 -15.07
CA GLY A 308 -1.26 5.80 -14.85
C GLY A 308 -0.11 6.27 -15.74
N GLY A 309 0.29 5.46 -16.74
CA GLY A 309 1.46 5.72 -17.56
C GLY A 309 2.79 5.37 -16.87
N ALA A 310 3.89 5.90 -17.40
CA ALA A 310 5.25 5.55 -16.98
C ALA A 310 5.62 6.03 -15.57
N GLY A 311 4.90 7.00 -15.00
CA GLY A 311 5.18 7.51 -13.66
C GLY A 311 6.50 8.30 -13.57
N ALA A 312 7.09 8.33 -12.37
CA ALA A 312 8.35 9.01 -12.09
C ALA A 312 9.18 8.26 -11.04
N LEU A 313 10.49 8.52 -11.05
CA LEU A 313 11.41 8.12 -9.99
C LEU A 313 11.56 9.27 -8.99
N HIS A 314 11.20 9.03 -7.72
CA HIS A 314 11.38 9.99 -6.63
C HIS A 314 12.58 9.57 -5.79
N ILE A 315 13.61 10.41 -5.72
CA ILE A 315 14.85 10.15 -4.97
C ILE A 315 14.92 11.09 -3.78
N TYR A 316 14.69 10.57 -2.59
CA TYR A 316 14.85 11.29 -1.34
C TYR A 316 16.30 11.17 -0.85
N GLY A 317 16.94 12.29 -0.54
CA GLY A 317 18.29 12.32 0.02
C GLY A 317 19.42 12.18 -0.99
N LEU A 318 19.20 12.56 -2.25
CA LEU A 318 20.20 12.47 -3.31
C LEU A 318 21.45 13.28 -2.97
N THR A 319 21.26 14.52 -2.52
CA THR A 319 22.35 15.41 -2.10
C THR A 319 22.43 15.56 -0.59
N LYS A 320 21.35 15.22 0.14
CA LYS A 320 21.27 15.28 1.59
C LYS A 320 20.70 13.98 2.18
N PRO A 321 21.50 12.89 2.29
CA PRO A 321 21.00 11.59 2.70
C PRO A 321 20.29 11.60 4.06
N LEU A 322 19.21 10.83 4.17
CA LEU A 322 18.49 10.62 5.41
C LEU A 322 19.35 9.87 6.43
N SER A 323 19.41 10.38 7.66
CA SER A 323 19.92 9.61 8.79
C SER A 323 18.85 8.63 9.29
N LEU A 324 19.17 7.34 9.26
CA LEU A 324 18.36 6.26 9.87
C LEU A 324 18.83 5.98 11.29
#